data_AF-A0A2K4MSU5-F1
#
_entry.id   AF-A0A2K4MSU5-F1
#
_cell.length_a   1.000
_cell.length_b   1.000
_cell.length_c   1.000
_cell.angle_alpha   90.00
_cell.angle_beta   90.00
_cell.angle_gamma   90.00
#
_symmetry.space_group_name_H-M   'P 1'
#
loop_
_entity.id
_entity.type
_entity.pdbx_description
1 polymer ?
#
loop_
_entity_poly.entity_id
_entity_poly.type
_entity_poly.pdbx_seq_one_letter_code
_entity_poly.pdbx_strand_id
1 'polypeptide(L)'
;MEAKLDFPIEKHIQHVLKKYSLNSLACIAFIASGIAYADDSYQLPISSGYTFTAASSNTVMATGAGKKCTITNLTASMGSDPRLPPRLSNDGEYVILSEHDYIDKNKLISCTNKIKVESIKSFLFDINKSKGLVLSADIYSATPDGYLAELYDIKTKKDVIQAKGFFDKKTPAKKQLENVFSLTDNGIISKDGKYVSINGDPDCTGDSYPGVYNLKTKKLVNRTTLGGLDGDALDATCKKLFE
;
A
#
# COMPACT_ATOMS: atom_id res chain seq x y z
N MET A 1 -14.93 -1.79 -19.58
CA MET A 1 -15.81 -1.60 -18.42
C MET A 1 -14.91 -1.20 -17.27
N GLU A 2 -14.69 0.11 -17.10
CA GLU A 2 -13.79 0.67 -16.08
C GLU A 2 -14.52 0.65 -14.74
N ALA A 3 -14.09 -0.21 -13.82
CA ALA A 3 -14.60 -0.21 -12.46
C ALA A 3 -13.77 0.80 -11.64
N LYS A 4 -14.33 1.97 -11.35
CA LYS A 4 -13.84 2.82 -10.26
C LYS A 4 -14.11 2.08 -8.95
N LEU A 5 -13.05 1.80 -8.20
CA LEU A 5 -13.15 1.31 -6.82
C LEU A 5 -13.53 2.49 -5.92
N ASP A 6 -14.83 2.69 -5.70
CA ASP A 6 -15.33 3.60 -4.66
C ASP A 6 -15.40 2.86 -3.31
N PHE A 7 -14.48 3.20 -2.41
CA PHE A 7 -14.43 2.64 -1.05
C PHE A 7 -15.42 3.36 -0.10
N PRO A 8 -16.06 2.64 0.84
CA PRO A 8 -17.15 3.14 1.67
C PRO A 8 -16.77 4.10 2.83
N ILE A 9 -15.52 4.55 2.93
CA ILE A 9 -15.03 5.45 4.01
C ILE A 9 -15.61 6.88 3.89
N GLU A 10 -16.19 7.22 2.74
CA GLU A 10 -16.63 8.58 2.39
C GLU A 10 -17.67 9.19 3.35
N LYS A 11 -18.40 8.38 4.14
CA LYS A 11 -19.43 8.89 5.07
C LYS A 11 -18.95 9.17 6.50
N HIS A 12 -17.77 8.72 6.93
CA HIS A 12 -17.34 8.90 8.33
C HIS A 12 -16.36 10.05 8.56
N ILE A 13 -15.51 10.37 7.59
CA ILE A 13 -14.56 11.50 7.70
C ILE A 13 -15.31 12.84 7.81
N GLN A 14 -16.43 13.00 7.11
CA GLN A 14 -17.28 14.19 7.16
C GLN A 14 -17.91 14.46 8.55
N HIS A 15 -18.09 13.44 9.39
CA HIS A 15 -18.72 13.61 10.70
C HIS A 15 -17.70 13.99 11.80
N VAL A 16 -16.44 13.59 11.65
CA VAL A 16 -15.37 13.91 12.61
C VAL A 16 -14.82 15.32 12.37
N LEU A 17 -14.72 15.76 11.11
CA LEU A 17 -14.18 17.08 10.76
C LEU A 17 -15.14 18.26 11.05
N LYS A 18 -16.46 18.01 11.19
CA LYS A 18 -17.44 19.07 11.47
C LYS A 18 -17.36 19.66 12.89
N LYS A 19 -16.53 19.09 13.77
CA LYS A 19 -16.46 19.48 15.19
C LYS A 19 -15.30 20.41 15.54
N TYR A 20 -14.43 20.74 14.59
CA TYR A 20 -13.35 21.71 14.79
C TYR A 20 -13.69 23.04 14.10
N SER A 21 -14.16 23.95 14.94
CA SER A 21 -14.59 25.32 14.66
C SER A 21 -13.50 26.15 13.99
N LEU A 22 -13.94 26.96 13.02
CA LEU A 22 -13.29 28.16 12.52
C LEU A 22 -12.59 28.92 13.65
N ASN A 23 -11.26 29.08 13.56
CA ASN A 23 -10.48 30.27 13.96
C ASN A 23 -8.99 29.92 13.98
N SER A 24 -8.37 29.92 12.80
CA SER A 24 -6.94 30.23 12.62
C SER A 24 -6.69 30.44 11.13
N LEU A 25 -7.18 31.56 10.60
CA LEU A 25 -6.69 32.10 9.34
C LEU A 25 -5.45 32.94 9.67
N ALA A 26 -4.26 32.45 9.31
CA ALA A 26 -3.08 33.29 9.20
C ALA A 26 -2.13 32.73 8.13
N CYS A 27 -2.12 33.44 6.99
CA CYS A 27 -1.02 33.64 6.05
C CYS A 27 -0.01 32.51 5.82
N ILE A 28 -0.11 31.84 4.67
CA ILE A 28 1.07 31.30 3.97
C ILE A 28 1.04 31.84 2.54
N ALA A 29 1.91 32.82 2.28
CA ALA A 29 2.22 33.30 0.94
C ALA A 29 2.95 32.17 0.19
N PHE A 30 2.37 31.69 -0.90
CA PHE A 30 3.04 30.76 -1.81
C PHE A 30 4.06 31.52 -2.64
N ILE A 31 5.34 31.40 -2.26
CA ILE A 31 6.46 31.69 -3.15
C ILE A 31 6.48 30.58 -4.20
N ALA A 32 6.15 30.92 -5.45
CA ALA A 32 6.37 30.05 -6.60
C ALA A 32 7.89 29.90 -6.83
N SER A 33 8.51 29.00 -6.09
CA SER A 33 9.84 28.51 -6.40
C SER A 33 9.67 27.35 -7.39
N GLY A 34 10.23 27.52 -8.59
CA GLY A 34 10.38 26.43 -9.52
C GLY A 34 11.26 25.36 -8.88
N ILE A 35 10.64 24.26 -8.45
CA ILE A 35 11.36 23.09 -7.97
C ILE A 35 12.00 22.47 -9.20
N ALA A 36 13.31 22.63 -9.34
CA ALA A 36 14.10 21.73 -10.16
C ALA A 36 13.95 20.34 -9.52
N TYR A 37 13.19 19.45 -10.17
CA TYR A 37 13.11 18.06 -9.73
C TYR A 37 14.52 17.50 -9.79
N ALA A 38 15.07 17.10 -8.64
CA ALA A 38 16.23 16.23 -8.62
C ALA A 38 15.88 15.00 -9.49
N ASP A 39 16.81 14.61 -10.35
CA ASP A 39 16.66 13.48 -11.27
C ASP A 39 16.73 12.18 -10.46
N ASP A 40 15.70 11.93 -9.65
CA ASP A 40 15.59 10.74 -8.81
C ASP A 40 15.23 9.56 -9.74
N SER A 41 16.29 8.92 -10.22
CA SER A 41 16.18 7.67 -10.98
C SER A 41 16.03 6.50 -10.01
N TYR A 42 14.93 5.76 -10.13
CA TYR A 42 14.69 4.54 -9.37
C TYR A 42 14.99 3.34 -10.25
N GLN A 43 16.02 2.59 -9.88
CA GLN A 43 16.25 1.25 -10.40
C GLN A 43 15.36 0.29 -9.60
N LEU A 44 14.14 0.13 -10.08
CA LEU A 44 13.28 -0.90 -9.52
C LEU A 44 13.90 -2.28 -9.81
N PRO A 45 13.86 -3.23 -8.86
CA PRO A 45 14.32 -4.61 -9.08
C PRO A 45 13.35 -5.39 -9.98
N ILE A 46 12.84 -4.75 -11.04
CA ILE A 46 11.93 -5.40 -11.96
C ILE A 46 12.72 -6.38 -12.81
N SER A 47 12.35 -7.65 -12.68
CA SER A 47 12.77 -8.77 -13.53
C SER A 47 12.50 -8.60 -15.03
N SER A 48 12.03 -7.43 -15.48
CA SER A 48 11.79 -7.09 -16.89
C SER A 48 12.74 -6.03 -17.47
N GLY A 49 13.73 -5.55 -16.69
CA GLY A 49 14.80 -4.69 -17.22
C GLY A 49 14.34 -3.27 -17.59
N TYR A 50 13.45 -2.67 -16.78
CA TYR A 50 13.03 -1.27 -16.91
C TYR A 50 13.58 -0.42 -15.78
N THR A 51 14.12 0.74 -16.13
CA THR A 51 14.47 1.86 -15.24
C THR A 51 13.34 2.89 -15.26
N PHE A 52 13.01 3.47 -14.10
CA PHE A 52 11.97 4.49 -13.95
C PHE A 52 12.60 5.80 -13.53
N THR A 53 12.25 6.88 -14.22
CA THR A 53 12.74 8.23 -13.95
C THR A 53 11.55 9.17 -13.82
N ALA A 54 11.48 9.92 -12.73
CA ALA A 54 10.45 10.95 -12.56
C ALA A 54 10.70 12.08 -13.58
N ALA A 55 9.74 12.36 -14.45
CA ALA A 55 9.82 13.46 -15.41
C ALA A 55 9.10 14.72 -14.91
N SER A 56 8.06 14.53 -14.09
CA SER A 56 7.33 15.55 -13.36
C SER A 56 6.55 14.90 -12.21
N SER A 57 5.84 15.69 -11.40
CA SER A 57 4.98 15.17 -10.33
C SER A 57 3.88 14.22 -10.78
N ASN A 58 3.49 14.24 -12.06
CA ASN A 58 2.41 13.42 -12.59
C ASN A 58 2.83 12.49 -13.74
N THR A 59 4.13 12.43 -14.05
CA THR A 59 4.68 11.71 -15.20
C THR A 59 5.98 11.00 -14.86
N VAL A 60 6.07 9.72 -15.24
CA VAL A 60 7.27 8.88 -15.10
C VAL A 60 7.67 8.35 -16.47
N MET A 61 8.96 8.32 -16.76
CA MET A 61 9.52 7.67 -17.93
C MET A 61 10.04 6.28 -17.54
N ALA A 62 9.50 5.24 -18.16
CA ALA A 62 10.02 3.88 -18.06
C ALA A 62 10.84 3.53 -19.30
N THR A 63 12.11 3.17 -19.10
CA THR A 63 13.04 2.81 -20.18
C THR A 63 13.58 1.42 -19.95
N GLY A 64 13.38 0.50 -20.89
CA GLY A 64 13.77 -0.89 -20.73
C GLY A 64 13.43 -1.75 -21.94
N ALA A 65 14.13 -2.87 -22.10
CA ALA A 65 13.92 -3.83 -23.20
C ALA A 65 13.91 -3.18 -24.60
N GLY A 66 14.75 -2.17 -24.83
CA GLY A 66 14.81 -1.42 -26.10
C GLY A 66 13.62 -0.49 -26.35
N LYS A 67 12.75 -0.27 -25.35
CA LYS A 67 11.55 0.57 -25.43
C LYS A 67 11.61 1.72 -24.45
N LYS A 68 10.83 2.76 -24.76
CA LYS A 68 10.51 3.87 -23.85
C LYS A 68 9.00 3.97 -23.73
N CYS A 69 8.51 4.14 -22.51
CA CYS A 69 7.10 4.31 -22.21
C CYS A 69 6.91 5.52 -21.29
N THR A 70 6.02 6.42 -21.67
CA THR A 70 5.61 7.53 -20.81
C THR A 70 4.40 7.10 -19.97
N ILE A 71 4.56 7.09 -18.66
CA ILE A 71 3.50 6.81 -17.69
C ILE A 71 2.97 8.14 -17.18
N THR A 72 1.66 8.33 -17.18
CA THR A 72 1.02 9.61 -16.87
C THR A 72 -0.15 9.47 -15.92
N ASN A 73 -0.66 10.61 -15.46
CA ASN A 73 -1.81 10.72 -14.55
C ASN A 73 -1.51 10.21 -13.14
N LEU A 74 -0.25 10.24 -12.71
CA LEU A 74 0.07 9.97 -11.31
C LEU A 74 -0.63 11.01 -10.43
N THR A 75 -1.17 10.53 -9.32
CA THR A 75 -1.82 11.36 -8.29
C THR A 75 -0.81 11.88 -7.26
N ALA A 76 0.34 11.19 -7.14
CA ALA A 76 1.48 11.61 -6.33
C ALA A 76 2.80 11.44 -7.10
N SER A 77 3.80 12.24 -6.72
CA SER A 77 5.14 12.10 -7.29
C SER A 77 5.71 10.70 -6.97
N MET A 78 6.40 10.09 -7.93
CA MET A 78 7.06 8.80 -7.69
C MET A 78 8.08 8.93 -6.54
N GLY A 79 7.92 8.12 -5.49
CA GLY A 79 8.81 8.13 -4.33
C GLY A 79 8.66 9.33 -3.39
N SER A 80 7.53 10.02 -3.38
CA SER A 80 7.29 11.13 -2.44
C SER A 80 7.28 10.69 -0.97
N ASP A 81 6.76 9.49 -0.66
CA ASP A 81 6.83 8.91 0.67
C ASP A 81 7.98 7.89 0.74
N PRO A 82 9.08 8.17 1.48
CA PRO A 82 10.21 7.26 1.57
C PRO A 82 9.88 5.93 2.26
N ARG A 83 8.74 5.84 2.97
CA ARG A 83 8.25 4.60 3.59
C ARG A 83 7.53 3.70 2.60
N LEU A 84 7.09 4.23 1.46
CA LEU A 84 6.38 3.51 0.41
C LEU A 84 7.06 3.75 -0.94
N PRO A 85 8.34 3.34 -1.08
CA PRO A 85 9.07 3.58 -2.32
C PRO A 85 8.39 2.85 -3.50
N PRO A 86 8.72 3.28 -4.74
CA PRO A 86 8.35 2.55 -5.93
C PRO A 86 8.80 1.08 -5.78
N ARG A 87 7.96 0.12 -6.18
CA ARG A 87 8.22 -1.32 -5.99
C ARG A 87 7.34 -2.18 -6.91
N LEU A 88 7.55 -3.49 -6.85
CA LEU A 88 6.60 -4.45 -7.39
C LEU A 88 5.59 -4.85 -6.32
N SER A 89 4.38 -5.23 -6.75
CA SER A 89 3.54 -6.08 -5.91
C SER A 89 4.27 -7.37 -5.56
N ASN A 90 3.95 -7.99 -4.42
CA ASN A 90 4.67 -9.19 -3.98
C ASN A 90 4.49 -10.40 -4.94
N ASP A 91 3.36 -10.46 -5.65
CA ASP A 91 3.14 -11.43 -6.73
C ASP A 91 3.86 -11.08 -8.05
N GLY A 92 4.47 -9.90 -8.14
CA GLY A 92 5.27 -9.43 -9.27
C GLY A 92 4.47 -8.97 -10.50
N GLU A 93 3.14 -8.86 -10.38
CA GLU A 93 2.24 -8.58 -11.51
C GLU A 93 1.92 -7.09 -11.71
N TYR A 94 2.14 -6.27 -10.70
CA TYR A 94 1.94 -4.82 -10.75
C TYR A 94 3.23 -4.07 -10.39
N VAL A 95 3.43 -2.92 -11.02
CA VAL A 95 4.43 -1.93 -10.61
C VAL A 95 3.70 -0.84 -9.84
N ILE A 96 4.05 -0.67 -8.57
CA ILE A 96 3.54 0.38 -7.68
C ILE A 96 4.54 1.54 -7.77
N LEU A 97 4.09 2.69 -8.31
CA LEU A 97 4.95 3.83 -8.61
C LEU A 97 4.91 4.88 -7.50
N SER A 98 3.80 4.98 -6.78
CA SER A 98 3.64 5.85 -5.64
C SER A 98 2.78 5.14 -4.60
N GLU A 99 2.54 5.82 -3.50
CA GLU A 99 1.61 5.39 -2.47
C GLU A 99 0.16 5.25 -2.95
N HIS A 100 -0.19 5.71 -4.15
CA HIS A 100 -1.55 5.63 -4.69
C HIS A 100 -1.63 5.02 -6.08
N ASP A 101 -0.53 5.06 -6.85
CA ASP A 101 -0.53 4.80 -8.28
C ASP A 101 0.19 3.50 -8.63
N TYR A 102 -0.41 2.72 -9.52
CA TYR A 102 0.14 1.45 -9.98
C TYR A 102 -0.19 1.17 -11.45
N ILE A 103 0.55 0.25 -12.06
CA ILE A 103 0.34 -0.22 -13.43
C ILE A 103 0.46 -1.74 -13.51
N ASP A 104 -0.40 -2.37 -14.31
CA ASP A 104 -0.23 -3.77 -14.69
C ASP A 104 1.08 -3.93 -15.47
N LYS A 105 1.95 -4.84 -15.03
CA LYS A 105 3.25 -5.11 -15.67
C LYS A 105 3.10 -5.45 -17.16
N ASN A 106 2.02 -6.13 -17.56
CA ASN A 106 1.80 -6.45 -18.96
C ASN A 106 1.48 -5.20 -19.80
N LYS A 107 0.76 -4.21 -19.23
CA LYS A 107 0.53 -2.91 -19.91
C LYS A 107 1.84 -2.17 -20.14
N LEU A 108 2.79 -2.26 -19.21
CA LEU A 108 4.12 -1.69 -19.37
C LEU A 108 4.91 -2.39 -20.48
N ILE A 109 4.93 -3.72 -20.50
CA ILE A 109 5.65 -4.52 -21.52
C ILE A 109 5.10 -4.25 -22.93
N SER A 110 3.78 -4.11 -23.05
CA SER A 110 3.09 -3.81 -24.31
C SER A 110 3.07 -2.33 -24.67
N CYS A 111 3.63 -1.45 -23.84
CA CYS A 111 3.59 -0.02 -24.08
C CYS A 111 4.39 0.35 -25.34
N THR A 112 3.72 1.04 -26.27
CA THR A 112 4.34 1.59 -27.49
C THR A 112 4.76 3.04 -27.32
N ASN A 113 3.93 3.85 -26.65
CA ASN A 113 4.19 5.28 -26.44
C ASN A 113 3.88 5.71 -25.00
N LYS A 114 2.62 5.54 -24.59
CA LYS A 114 2.08 6.13 -23.36
C LYS A 114 1.05 5.24 -22.69
N ILE A 115 1.10 5.16 -21.37
CA ILE A 115 0.06 4.53 -20.53
C ILE A 115 -0.36 5.47 -19.40
N LYS A 116 -1.56 5.24 -18.88
CA LYS A 116 -2.06 5.91 -17.67
C LYS A 116 -1.95 4.93 -16.50
N VAL A 117 -1.65 5.46 -15.32
CA VAL A 117 -1.74 4.69 -14.08
C VAL A 117 -3.18 4.37 -13.73
N GLU A 118 -3.35 3.33 -12.93
CA GLU A 118 -4.52 3.12 -12.09
C GLU A 118 -4.19 3.66 -10.69
N SER A 119 -5.18 4.18 -9.98
CA SER A 119 -4.97 4.81 -8.68
C SER A 119 -6.04 4.40 -7.67
N ILE A 120 -5.67 4.36 -6.39
CA ILE A 120 -6.60 4.26 -5.27
C ILE A 120 -6.49 5.49 -4.37
N LYS A 121 -7.52 5.77 -3.56
CA LYS A 121 -7.54 6.93 -2.65
C LYS A 121 -6.66 6.72 -1.40
N SER A 122 -6.63 5.49 -0.88
CA SER A 122 -5.88 5.10 0.31
C SER A 122 -4.40 4.83 -0.01
N PHE A 123 -3.54 4.69 1.00
CA PHE A 123 -2.16 4.26 0.78
C PHE A 123 -2.14 2.81 0.33
N LEU A 124 -1.63 2.56 -0.88
CA LEU A 124 -1.48 1.24 -1.46
C LEU A 124 -0.25 0.56 -0.90
N PHE A 125 -0.45 -0.58 -0.25
CA PHE A 125 0.63 -1.42 0.28
C PHE A 125 0.97 -2.55 -0.68
N ASP A 126 -0.02 -3.30 -1.17
CA ASP A 126 0.23 -4.40 -2.09
C ASP A 126 -1.04 -4.79 -2.88
N ILE A 127 -0.85 -5.47 -4.01
CA ILE A 127 -1.94 -5.99 -4.85
C ILE A 127 -1.59 -7.42 -5.26
N ASN A 128 -2.47 -8.38 -4.99
CA ASN A 128 -2.35 -9.72 -5.55
C ASN A 128 -3.36 -9.89 -6.69
N LYS A 129 -2.87 -9.89 -7.93
CA LYS A 129 -3.66 -9.96 -9.17
C LYS A 129 -4.42 -11.27 -9.28
N SER A 130 -3.72 -12.39 -9.05
CA SER A 130 -4.30 -13.74 -9.19
C SER A 130 -5.49 -13.91 -8.25
N LYS A 131 -5.35 -13.42 -7.01
CA LYS A 131 -6.39 -13.52 -6.00
C LYS A 131 -7.41 -12.39 -6.07
N GLY A 132 -7.07 -11.26 -6.67
CA GLY A 132 -7.92 -10.07 -6.76
C GLY A 132 -7.99 -9.34 -5.42
N LEU A 133 -6.88 -9.32 -4.68
CA LEU A 133 -6.77 -8.71 -3.36
C LEU A 133 -6.01 -7.39 -3.44
N VAL A 134 -6.48 -6.38 -2.73
CA VAL A 134 -5.80 -5.09 -2.55
C VAL A 134 -5.61 -4.86 -1.07
N LEU A 135 -4.36 -4.64 -0.67
CA LEU A 135 -4.01 -4.21 0.68
C LEU A 135 -3.72 -2.72 0.66
N SER A 136 -4.45 -1.97 1.45
CA SER A 136 -4.27 -0.53 1.62
C SER A 136 -4.34 -0.13 3.09
N ALA A 137 -3.97 1.10 3.41
CA ALA A 137 -4.17 1.69 4.71
C ALA A 137 -4.57 3.16 4.61
N ASP A 138 -5.27 3.64 5.65
CA ASP A 138 -5.64 5.04 5.79
C ASP A 138 -5.19 5.57 7.15
N ILE A 139 -4.93 6.89 7.18
CA ILE A 139 -4.65 7.61 8.42
C ILE A 139 -5.92 7.61 9.27
N TYR A 140 -5.82 7.06 10.48
CA TYR A 140 -6.92 7.03 11.44
C TYR A 140 -6.70 7.98 12.62
N SER A 141 -5.44 8.24 12.97
CA SER A 141 -5.03 9.20 14.00
C SER A 141 -3.82 9.98 13.50
N ALA A 142 -3.83 11.30 13.71
CA ALA A 142 -2.71 12.19 13.37
C ALA A 142 -1.80 12.50 14.58
N THR A 143 -2.18 12.10 15.80
CA THR A 143 -1.36 12.34 17.00
C THR A 143 -1.70 11.33 18.11
N PRO A 144 -0.88 10.26 18.29
CA PRO A 144 0.23 9.87 17.42
C PRO A 144 -0.25 9.42 16.03
N ASP A 145 0.64 9.45 15.05
CA ASP A 145 0.39 8.93 13.71
C ASP A 145 0.01 7.44 13.79
N GLY A 146 -1.22 7.14 13.39
CA GLY A 146 -1.83 5.84 13.51
C GLY A 146 -2.66 5.49 12.29
N TYR A 147 -2.43 4.29 11.77
CA TYR A 147 -3.00 3.79 10.52
C TYR A 147 -3.87 2.57 10.81
N LEU A 148 -4.87 2.36 9.96
CA LEU A 148 -5.62 1.11 9.90
C LEU A 148 -5.58 0.59 8.46
N ALA A 149 -5.35 -0.70 8.33
CA ALA A 149 -5.30 -1.38 7.05
C ALA A 149 -6.69 -1.87 6.63
N GLU A 150 -6.87 -2.04 5.33
CA GLU A 150 -7.99 -2.72 4.71
C GLU A 150 -7.43 -3.75 3.72
N LEU A 151 -7.93 -4.98 3.79
CA LEU A 151 -7.67 -5.99 2.77
C LEU A 151 -8.97 -6.25 2.03
N TYR A 152 -9.07 -5.73 0.82
CA TYR A 152 -10.28 -5.77 0.01
C TYR A 152 -10.17 -6.81 -1.11
N ASP A 153 -11.21 -7.60 -1.28
CA ASP A 153 -11.36 -8.50 -2.43
C ASP A 153 -12.19 -7.82 -3.52
N ILE A 154 -11.55 -7.52 -4.65
CA ILE A 154 -12.17 -6.83 -5.80
C ILE A 154 -13.30 -7.68 -6.40
N LYS A 155 -13.17 -9.01 -6.39
CA LYS A 155 -14.15 -9.92 -7.00
C LYS A 155 -15.42 -9.98 -6.17
N THR A 156 -15.28 -10.10 -4.85
CA THR A 156 -16.44 -10.18 -3.93
C THR A 156 -16.92 -8.83 -3.42
N LYS A 157 -16.13 -7.77 -3.65
CA LYS A 157 -16.37 -6.40 -3.21
C LYS A 157 -16.50 -6.25 -1.69
N LYS A 158 -15.68 -6.97 -0.93
CA LYS A 158 -15.76 -7.05 0.53
C LYS A 158 -14.39 -7.06 1.18
N ASP A 159 -14.36 -6.60 2.43
CA ASP A 159 -13.21 -6.75 3.31
C ASP A 159 -13.01 -8.23 3.65
N VAL A 160 -11.77 -8.68 3.52
CA VAL A 160 -11.38 -10.07 3.71
C VAL A 160 -11.18 -10.37 5.19
N ILE A 161 -10.67 -9.43 5.97
CA ILE A 161 -10.34 -9.65 7.38
C ILE A 161 -10.74 -8.45 8.23
N GLN A 162 -11.19 -8.74 9.45
CA GLN A 162 -11.43 -7.78 10.51
C GLN A 162 -10.61 -8.27 11.72
N ALA A 163 -9.50 -7.61 12.00
CA ALA A 163 -8.56 -7.97 13.06
C ALA A 163 -7.83 -6.72 13.58
N LYS A 164 -7.00 -6.86 14.62
CA LYS A 164 -6.18 -5.73 15.09
C LYS A 164 -5.27 -5.24 13.96
N GLY A 165 -5.09 -3.92 13.86
CA GLY A 165 -4.41 -3.30 12.73
C GLY A 165 -5.29 -3.09 11.49
N PHE A 166 -6.48 -3.69 11.43
CA PHE A 166 -7.43 -3.50 10.32
C PHE A 166 -8.62 -2.65 10.73
N PHE A 167 -9.14 -1.88 9.78
CA PHE A 167 -10.37 -1.13 9.95
C PHE A 167 -11.56 -2.09 10.13
N ASP A 168 -12.42 -1.80 11.10
CA ASP A 168 -13.69 -2.50 11.28
C ASP A 168 -14.82 -1.51 11.51
N LYS A 169 -15.66 -1.36 10.50
CA LYS A 169 -16.84 -0.49 10.53
C LYS A 169 -17.81 -0.79 11.69
N LYS A 170 -17.83 -2.01 12.22
CA LYS A 170 -18.69 -2.38 13.36
C LYS A 170 -18.09 -1.98 14.71
N THR A 171 -16.79 -1.69 14.75
CA THR A 171 -16.09 -1.30 15.97
C THR A 171 -16.21 0.22 16.17
N PRO A 172 -16.63 0.69 17.37
CA PRO A 172 -16.70 2.11 17.68
C PRO A 172 -15.34 2.81 17.53
N ALA A 173 -15.34 4.06 17.06
CA ALA A 173 -14.11 4.79 16.75
C ALA A 173 -13.08 4.82 17.89
N LYS A 174 -13.54 4.99 19.14
CA LYS A 174 -12.66 4.95 20.33
C LYS A 174 -11.92 3.61 20.48
N LYS A 175 -12.57 2.50 20.16
CA LYS A 175 -11.95 1.16 20.20
C LYS A 175 -11.09 0.89 18.97
N GLN A 176 -11.41 1.51 17.83
CA GLN A 176 -10.53 1.43 16.65
C GLN A 176 -9.19 2.13 16.87
N LEU A 177 -9.13 3.18 17.71
CA LEU A 177 -7.86 3.82 18.10
C LEU A 177 -6.90 2.86 18.82
N GLU A 178 -7.41 1.84 19.52
CA GLU A 178 -6.58 0.80 20.15
C GLU A 178 -5.99 -0.19 19.12
N ASN A 179 -6.50 -0.16 17.89
CA ASN A 179 -6.11 -1.04 16.79
C ASN A 179 -5.17 -0.36 15.79
N VAL A 180 -4.78 0.90 15.99
CA VAL A 180 -3.91 1.60 15.03
C VAL A 180 -2.47 1.12 15.15
N PHE A 181 -1.77 1.07 14.02
CA PHE A 181 -0.34 0.83 13.97
C PHE A 181 0.41 2.05 13.44
N SER A 182 1.69 2.17 13.76
CA SER A 182 2.57 3.16 13.16
C SER A 182 3.17 2.60 11.87
N LEU A 183 3.05 3.35 10.78
CA LEU A 183 3.59 2.95 9.48
C LEU A 183 5.12 3.02 9.50
N THR A 184 5.74 1.84 9.47
CA THR A 184 7.21 1.70 9.39
C THR A 184 7.67 1.37 7.97
N ASP A 185 6.89 0.55 7.26
CA ASP A 185 7.17 0.09 5.90
C ASP A 185 5.87 -0.47 5.27
N ASN A 186 5.89 -0.84 3.98
CA ASN A 186 4.71 -1.33 3.28
C ASN A 186 4.22 -2.69 3.82
N GLY A 187 2.90 -2.89 3.84
CA GLY A 187 2.33 -4.23 3.98
C GLY A 187 2.54 -5.07 2.73
N ILE A 188 2.44 -6.40 2.87
CA ILE A 188 2.55 -7.37 1.78
C ILE A 188 1.50 -8.47 1.90
N ILE A 189 1.06 -8.97 0.75
CA ILE A 189 0.20 -10.14 0.59
C ILE A 189 1.06 -11.28 0.06
N SER A 190 1.03 -12.44 0.71
CA SER A 190 1.69 -13.66 0.19
C SER A 190 1.31 -13.95 -1.27
N LYS A 191 2.21 -14.54 -2.06
CA LYS A 191 1.94 -14.82 -3.48
C LYS A 191 0.73 -15.74 -3.68
N ASP A 192 0.54 -16.70 -2.79
CA ASP A 192 -0.62 -17.59 -2.80
C ASP A 192 -1.90 -16.96 -2.18
N GLY A 193 -1.79 -15.74 -1.65
CA GLY A 193 -2.85 -14.95 -1.03
C GLY A 193 -3.47 -15.58 0.21
N LYS A 194 -2.74 -16.45 0.93
CA LYS A 194 -3.21 -17.04 2.18
C LYS A 194 -2.81 -16.25 3.42
N TYR A 195 -1.81 -15.39 3.32
CA TYR A 195 -1.23 -14.62 4.41
C TYR A 195 -1.09 -13.14 4.07
N VAL A 196 -1.13 -12.30 5.10
CA VAL A 196 -0.93 -10.86 5.01
C VAL A 196 -0.09 -10.35 6.19
N SER A 197 0.82 -9.43 5.90
CA SER A 197 1.51 -8.55 6.87
C SER A 197 1.16 -7.12 6.49
N ILE A 198 0.88 -6.25 7.45
CA ILE A 198 0.40 -4.87 7.17
C ILE A 198 1.35 -3.77 7.61
N ASN A 199 2.54 -4.12 8.11
CA ASN A 199 3.54 -3.16 8.54
C ASN A 199 4.93 -3.76 8.41
N GLY A 200 5.54 -3.62 7.24
CA GLY A 200 6.89 -4.10 6.95
C GLY A 200 7.06 -5.61 6.92
N ASP A 201 8.29 -6.02 7.24
CA ASP A 201 8.73 -7.41 7.20
C ASP A 201 7.80 -8.35 8.00
N PRO A 202 7.43 -9.51 7.44
CA PRO A 202 6.63 -10.50 8.14
C PRO A 202 7.24 -10.92 9.48
N ASP A 203 6.52 -10.64 10.56
CA ASP A 203 6.88 -11.03 11.91
C ASP A 203 5.82 -11.95 12.53
N CYS A 204 6.26 -13.13 12.95
CA CYS A 204 5.45 -14.18 13.57
C CYS A 204 5.80 -14.37 15.07
N THR A 205 6.53 -13.45 15.70
CA THR A 205 6.70 -13.46 17.15
C THR A 205 5.36 -13.17 17.85
N GLY A 206 5.24 -13.58 19.10
CA GLY A 206 4.00 -13.42 19.87
C GLY A 206 3.69 -11.97 20.29
N ASP A 207 4.71 -11.11 20.26
CA ASP A 207 4.65 -9.68 20.56
C ASP A 207 4.58 -8.80 19.30
N SER A 208 4.64 -9.40 18.11
CA SER A 208 4.48 -8.68 16.85
C SER A 208 3.13 -7.96 16.77
N TYR A 209 3.16 -6.71 16.31
CA TYR A 209 1.96 -5.92 16.09
C TYR A 209 2.11 -5.06 14.82
N PRO A 210 1.18 -5.18 13.84
CA PRO A 210 -0.04 -6.01 13.86
C PRO A 210 0.15 -7.52 13.62
N GLY A 211 1.38 -7.95 13.29
CA GLY A 211 1.75 -9.35 13.04
C GLY A 211 1.24 -9.91 11.71
N VAL A 212 1.50 -11.20 11.47
CA VAL A 212 1.06 -11.92 10.27
C VAL A 212 -0.29 -12.61 10.50
N TYR A 213 -1.24 -12.47 9.57
CA TYR A 213 -2.54 -13.14 9.63
C TYR A 213 -2.70 -14.20 8.55
N ASN A 214 -3.24 -15.36 8.93
CA ASN A 214 -3.77 -16.34 7.99
C ASN A 214 -5.19 -15.92 7.56
N LEU A 215 -5.37 -15.68 6.27
CA LEU A 215 -6.61 -15.18 5.67
C LEU A 215 -7.70 -16.24 5.57
N LYS A 216 -7.40 -17.53 5.68
CA LYS A 216 -8.44 -18.57 5.75
C LYS A 216 -9.02 -18.65 7.15
N THR A 217 -8.17 -18.68 8.16
CA THR A 217 -8.60 -18.86 9.57
C THR A 217 -8.90 -17.54 10.28
N LYS A 218 -8.48 -16.41 9.71
CA LYS A 218 -8.55 -15.05 10.29
C LYS A 218 -7.85 -14.94 11.65
N LYS A 219 -6.74 -15.69 11.81
CA LYS A 219 -5.98 -15.75 13.07
C LYS A 219 -4.52 -15.34 12.83
N LEU A 220 -3.90 -14.79 13.88
CA LEU A 220 -2.47 -14.53 13.91
C LEU A 220 -1.69 -15.83 13.69
N VAL A 221 -0.65 -15.73 12.88
CA VAL A 221 0.39 -16.74 12.74
C VAL A 221 1.46 -16.42 13.77
N ASN A 222 1.78 -17.41 14.59
CA ASN A 222 2.81 -17.32 15.62
C ASN A 222 3.58 -18.64 15.76
N ARG A 223 4.55 -18.65 16.70
CA ARG A 223 5.33 -19.84 17.07
C ARG A 223 4.49 -21.11 17.22
N THR A 224 3.37 -21.04 17.93
CA THR A 224 2.51 -22.22 18.17
C THR A 224 1.90 -22.74 16.87
N THR A 225 1.41 -21.84 16.02
CA THR A 225 0.83 -22.23 14.72
C THR A 225 1.85 -22.74 13.72
N LEU A 226 3.13 -22.40 13.90
CA LEU A 226 4.25 -22.83 13.06
C LEU A 226 5.03 -24.02 13.65
N GLY A 227 4.48 -24.72 14.64
CA GLY A 227 5.07 -25.98 15.14
C GLY A 227 6.11 -25.79 16.25
N GLY A 228 6.08 -24.69 16.98
CA GLY A 228 6.92 -24.49 18.17
C GLY A 228 8.37 -24.07 17.87
N LEU A 229 8.62 -23.52 16.69
CA LEU A 229 9.96 -23.12 16.23
C LEU A 229 10.64 -22.09 17.16
N ASP A 230 11.96 -22.20 17.30
CA ASP A 230 12.80 -21.21 17.96
C ASP A 230 13.07 -19.98 17.06
N GLY A 231 13.79 -18.98 17.57
CA GLY A 231 13.90 -17.63 16.99
C GLY A 231 14.19 -17.60 15.48
N ASP A 232 15.35 -18.11 15.08
CA ASP A 232 15.80 -18.02 13.67
C ASP A 232 14.95 -18.91 12.75
N ALA A 233 14.57 -20.11 13.23
CA ALA A 233 13.71 -21.00 12.45
C ALA A 233 12.30 -20.41 12.27
N LEU A 234 11.79 -19.70 13.28
CA LEU A 234 10.51 -18.99 13.24
C LEU A 234 10.54 -17.86 12.22
N ASP A 235 11.56 -16.99 12.26
CA ASP A 235 11.73 -15.88 11.33
C ASP A 235 11.81 -16.38 9.88
N ALA A 236 12.69 -17.35 9.61
CA ALA A 236 12.85 -17.92 8.28
C ALA A 236 11.57 -18.59 7.76
N THR A 237 10.84 -19.28 8.64
CA THR A 237 9.56 -19.91 8.28
C THR A 237 8.46 -18.87 8.05
N CYS A 238 8.45 -17.80 8.84
CA CYS A 238 7.50 -16.69 8.69
C CYS A 238 7.66 -16.00 7.34
N LYS A 239 8.90 -15.66 6.95
CA LYS A 239 9.22 -15.04 5.66
C LYS A 239 8.83 -15.93 4.47
N LYS A 240 9.09 -17.24 4.57
CA LYS A 240 8.68 -18.22 3.54
C LYS A 240 7.17 -18.30 3.28
N LEU A 241 6.32 -17.79 4.17
CA LEU A 241 4.88 -17.70 3.90
C LEU A 241 4.55 -16.72 2.77
N PHE A 242 5.48 -15.82 2.42
CA PHE A 242 5.28 -14.76 1.44
C PHE A 242 6.01 -14.99 0.12
N GLU A 243 6.79 -16.07 0.01
CA GLU A 243 7.56 -16.44 -1.18
C GLU A 243 6.73 -17.13 -2.28
#